data_AF-A0A553QPX0-F1
#
_entry.id   AF-A0A553QPX0-F1
#
_cell.length_a   1.000
_cell.length_b   1.000
_cell.length_c   1.000
_cell.angle_alpha   90.00
_cell.angle_beta   90.00
_cell.angle_gamma   90.00
#
_symmetry.space_group_name_H-M   'P 1'
#
loop_
_entity.id
_entity.type
_entity.pdbx_description
1 polymer ?
#
loop_
_entity_poly.entity_id
_entity_poly.type
_entity_poly.pdbx_seq_one_letter_code
_entity_poly.pdbx_strand_id
1 'polypeptide(L)'
;MDYRHGLQNAPFEKLDHCKNKAPSDRWMNASGVPESRRSQHLTSGPWSLTSVWKIKILSFFFALMVTVLIMASYILARDQKGLFLTPSPYHLSVTSHSASLPLNLSSMGDYSALRDLVRRIVAKVDFLGRRVPDLGEVREKEPSIFSAIPRKFLPYLKNPCWYERFFGNITANPYRKNLYTLYSKRFQAIYNHLHRAFPAHLHQRAGRQYRLRCLPFFYIIGQPKCGTTDLYDRLRLHPEVHFTTMKEPHWWTRKRFEVEPPFLVQDFIHALQPDAKIIVMLRDPVESRLYSDYLYFGMTNKTVEDFHERVSESLHIFDGCLAERSIRSCVYNTTLYNLMPVRLQVGLYVLYLCDWLSVFSRDQILILRLEDHAANRKITMRRVFEFLQLGPLTLQKEADITKSPASNTRRPANRNLGPMLPITREILQRFYKPFSQRLAQVLKDPNFLWM
;
A
#
# COMPACT_ATOMS: atom_id res chain seq x y z
N MET A 1 -2.76 -42.01 -13.91
CA MET A 1 -4.19 -42.07 -13.56
C MET A 1 -4.70 -40.64 -13.49
N ASP A 2 -5.54 -40.30 -14.46
CA ASP A 2 -6.17 -38.99 -14.65
C ASP A 2 -6.98 -38.53 -13.44
N TYR A 3 -6.83 -37.26 -13.04
CA TYR A 3 -7.90 -36.51 -12.39
C TYR A 3 -7.90 -35.07 -12.92
N ARG A 4 -8.67 -34.87 -14.00
CA ARG A 4 -9.20 -33.57 -14.43
C ARG A 4 -10.43 -33.23 -13.58
N HIS A 5 -10.30 -32.28 -12.66
CA HIS A 5 -11.40 -31.42 -12.22
C HIS A 5 -10.84 -29.99 -12.26
N GLY A 6 -11.28 -29.10 -13.14
CA GLY A 6 -12.68 -28.77 -13.39
C GLY A 6 -13.17 -27.62 -12.50
N LEU A 7 -12.29 -26.69 -12.08
CA LEU A 7 -12.72 -25.39 -11.56
C LEU A 7 -13.10 -24.50 -12.74
N GLN A 8 -14.40 -24.49 -13.05
CA GLN A 8 -14.99 -23.57 -14.00
C GLN A 8 -14.69 -22.13 -13.56
N ASN A 9 -14.03 -21.41 -14.47
CA ASN A 9 -13.85 -19.98 -14.44
C ASN A 9 -15.23 -19.30 -14.44
N ALA A 10 -15.68 -18.81 -13.29
CA ALA A 10 -16.72 -17.79 -13.27
C ALA A 10 -16.07 -16.46 -13.73
N PRO A 11 -16.61 -15.78 -14.75
CA PRO A 11 -16.08 -14.49 -15.19
C PRO A 11 -16.35 -13.47 -14.09
N PHE A 12 -15.28 -12.97 -13.46
CA PHE A 12 -15.39 -11.82 -12.57
C PHE A 12 -15.54 -10.59 -13.47
N GLU A 13 -16.79 -10.17 -13.70
CA GLU A 13 -17.09 -8.91 -14.36
C GLU A 13 -16.32 -7.77 -13.69
N LYS A 14 -15.78 -6.88 -14.53
CA LYS A 14 -15.12 -5.65 -14.14
C LYS A 14 -16.04 -4.81 -13.25
N LEU A 15 -15.87 -4.89 -11.94
CA LEU A 15 -16.39 -3.87 -11.01
C LEU A 15 -15.36 -2.76 -10.88
N ASP A 16 -15.33 -1.90 -11.90
CA ASP A 16 -14.72 -0.57 -11.86
C ASP A 16 -15.84 0.49 -11.84
N HIS A 17 -15.62 1.56 -11.06
CA HIS A 17 -16.43 2.80 -10.87
C HIS A 17 -17.60 2.83 -9.87
N CYS A 18 -17.39 3.52 -8.72
CA CYS A 18 -17.97 4.84 -8.37
C CYS A 18 -17.59 5.23 -6.93
N LYS A 19 -16.80 6.29 -6.72
CA LYS A 19 -17.23 7.68 -6.43
C LYS A 19 -18.04 7.81 -5.13
N ASN A 20 -17.38 8.29 -4.08
CA ASN A 20 -18.04 8.94 -2.95
C ASN A 20 -18.69 10.24 -3.45
N LYS A 21 -20.01 10.24 -3.62
CA LYS A 21 -20.83 11.46 -3.53
C LYS A 21 -21.51 11.44 -2.17
N ALA A 22 -21.38 12.53 -1.42
CA ALA A 22 -22.16 12.78 -0.22
C ALA A 22 -23.66 12.85 -0.59
N PRO A 23 -24.57 12.36 0.26
CA PRO A 23 -26.00 12.38 -0.03
C PRO A 23 -26.59 13.75 0.31
N SER A 24 -27.25 14.37 -0.67
CA SER A 24 -28.30 15.37 -0.45
C SER A 24 -29.65 14.66 -0.34
N ASP A 25 -30.51 15.26 0.46
CA ASP A 25 -31.88 14.88 0.83
C ASP A 25 -32.73 14.14 -0.23
N ARG A 26 -33.63 13.28 0.27
CA ARG A 26 -35.10 13.42 0.15
C ARG A 26 -35.85 12.09 -0.19
N TRP A 27 -36.50 11.55 0.85
CA TRP A 27 -37.86 10.96 0.91
C TRP A 27 -38.12 9.48 0.56
N MET A 28 -38.97 8.90 1.43
CA MET A 28 -39.58 7.57 1.42
C MET A 28 -40.75 7.45 0.43
N ASN A 29 -41.01 6.20 -0.01
CA ASN A 29 -42.30 5.52 -0.25
C ASN A 29 -42.00 4.29 -1.15
N ALA A 30 -42.59 3.10 -1.05
CA ALA A 30 -43.68 2.56 -0.25
C ALA A 30 -43.65 1.00 -0.27
N SER A 31 -44.34 0.41 0.72
CA SER A 31 -45.18 -0.82 0.70
C SER A 31 -44.68 -2.17 0.15
N GLY A 32 -44.83 -3.21 1.00
CA GLY A 32 -44.89 -4.63 0.61
C GLY A 32 -44.85 -5.60 1.81
N VAL A 33 -45.99 -5.79 2.48
CA VAL A 33 -46.35 -6.77 3.54
C VAL A 33 -46.80 -8.12 2.84
N PRO A 34 -46.95 -9.34 3.46
CA PRO A 34 -47.17 -9.71 4.88
C PRO A 34 -46.45 -10.95 5.50
N GLU A 35 -46.59 -11.00 6.85
CA GLU A 35 -46.85 -12.13 7.79
C GLU A 35 -45.86 -13.32 7.88
N SER A 36 -45.45 -13.78 9.08
CA SER A 36 -46.29 -14.38 10.12
C SER A 36 -45.56 -14.56 11.49
N ARG A 37 -46.17 -13.97 12.53
CA ARG A 37 -46.57 -14.55 13.84
C ARG A 37 -45.53 -15.23 14.78
N ARG A 38 -45.27 -14.57 15.92
CA ARG A 38 -45.57 -15.10 17.28
C ARG A 38 -45.52 -13.97 18.33
N SER A 39 -46.56 -13.91 19.15
CA SER A 39 -46.88 -12.89 20.16
C SER A 39 -46.78 -13.44 21.58
N GLN A 40 -47.02 -12.52 22.54
CA GLN A 40 -47.37 -12.65 23.97
C GLN A 40 -46.21 -12.28 24.93
N HIS A 41 -46.37 -11.46 25.97
CA HIS A 41 -47.41 -10.56 26.51
C HIS A 41 -46.71 -9.78 27.66
N LEU A 42 -47.00 -8.48 27.90
CA LEU A 42 -47.23 -7.92 29.25
C LEU A 42 -47.72 -6.46 29.21
N THR A 43 -49.00 -6.29 29.57
CA THR A 43 -49.68 -5.22 30.33
C THR A 43 -49.30 -3.73 30.16
N SER A 44 -50.28 -2.97 29.67
CA SER A 44 -50.36 -1.50 29.62
C SER A 44 -51.06 -0.89 30.85
N GLY A 45 -50.48 0.18 31.42
CA GLY A 45 -51.18 1.17 32.26
C GLY A 45 -51.34 2.51 31.52
N PRO A 46 -52.30 3.37 31.88
CA PRO A 46 -52.71 4.51 31.05
C PRO A 46 -51.79 5.72 31.23
N TRP A 47 -51.04 6.09 30.19
CA TRP A 47 -50.31 7.36 30.14
C TRP A 47 -51.19 8.39 29.43
N SER A 48 -51.59 9.43 30.16
CA SER A 48 -52.39 10.54 29.64
C SER A 48 -51.67 11.26 28.48
N LEU A 49 -52.44 11.70 27.48
CA LEU A 49 -51.93 12.40 26.28
C LEU A 49 -51.11 13.68 26.60
N THR A 50 -51.28 14.26 27.79
CA THR A 50 -50.51 15.42 28.26
C THR A 50 -49.07 15.08 28.63
N SER A 51 -48.78 13.83 29.01
CA SER A 51 -47.43 13.35 29.34
C SER A 51 -46.59 13.14 28.09
N VAL A 52 -47.19 12.59 27.02
CA VAL A 52 -46.49 12.35 25.74
C VAL A 52 -46.10 13.65 25.04
N TRP A 53 -46.91 14.71 25.16
CA TRP A 53 -46.58 16.01 24.58
C TRP A 53 -45.40 16.67 25.32
N LYS A 54 -45.36 16.58 26.67
CA LYS A 54 -44.24 17.06 27.48
C LYS A 54 -42.94 16.28 27.21
N ILE A 55 -43.02 14.96 27.02
CA ILE A 55 -41.85 14.12 26.70
C ILE A 55 -41.31 14.41 25.30
N LYS A 56 -42.18 14.64 24.31
CA LYS A 56 -41.76 15.04 22.96
C LYS A 56 -41.17 16.45 22.92
N ILE A 57 -41.71 17.37 23.70
CA ILE A 57 -41.17 18.73 23.84
C ILE A 57 -39.80 18.69 24.53
N LEU A 58 -39.65 17.93 25.62
CA LEU A 58 -38.34 17.75 26.27
C LEU A 58 -37.33 17.07 25.34
N SER A 59 -37.74 16.06 24.59
CA SER A 59 -36.88 15.39 23.60
C SER A 59 -36.44 16.33 22.47
N PHE A 60 -37.33 17.23 22.03
CA PHE A 60 -37.01 18.24 21.02
C PHE A 60 -36.02 19.28 21.56
N PHE A 61 -36.25 19.80 22.78
CA PHE A 61 -35.30 20.73 23.40
C PHE A 61 -33.95 20.08 23.71
N PHE A 62 -33.94 18.80 24.11
CA PHE A 62 -32.70 18.05 24.29
C PHE A 62 -31.94 17.86 22.98
N ALA A 63 -32.64 17.49 21.89
CA ALA A 63 -32.04 17.37 20.57
C ALA A 63 -31.50 18.71 20.05
N LEU A 64 -32.24 19.80 20.27
CA LEU A 64 -31.82 21.15 19.90
C LEU A 64 -30.56 21.56 20.68
N MET A 65 -30.52 21.33 21.99
CA MET A 65 -29.34 21.57 22.83
C MET A 65 -28.13 20.76 22.38
N VAL A 66 -28.30 19.48 22.04
CA VAL A 66 -27.21 18.64 21.52
C VAL A 66 -26.72 19.17 20.18
N THR A 67 -27.60 19.58 19.26
CA THR A 67 -27.17 20.16 17.98
C THR A 67 -26.46 21.50 18.16
N VAL A 68 -26.90 22.34 19.09
CA VAL A 68 -26.22 23.61 19.42
C VAL A 68 -24.84 23.33 20.03
N LEU A 69 -24.71 22.34 20.91
CA LEU A 69 -23.41 21.93 21.46
C LEU A 69 -22.49 21.34 20.38
N ILE A 70 -23.01 20.56 19.43
CA ILE A 70 -22.23 20.03 18.30
C ILE A 70 -21.79 21.19 17.39
N MET A 71 -22.66 22.12 17.07
CA MET A 71 -22.31 23.28 16.24
C MET A 71 -21.35 24.23 16.96
N ALA A 72 -21.54 24.47 18.25
CA ALA A 72 -20.62 25.26 19.08
C ALA A 72 -19.25 24.59 19.21
N SER A 73 -19.20 23.26 19.38
CA SER A 73 -17.93 22.52 19.38
C SER A 73 -17.24 22.54 18.02
N TYR A 74 -17.99 22.53 16.90
CA TYR A 74 -17.41 22.72 15.56
C TYR A 74 -16.90 24.15 15.34
N ILE A 75 -17.59 25.16 15.87
CA ILE A 75 -17.17 26.58 15.77
C ILE A 75 -15.95 26.84 16.66
N LEU A 76 -15.93 26.30 17.88
CA LEU A 76 -14.79 26.39 18.80
C LEU A 76 -13.59 25.56 18.33
N ALA A 77 -13.82 24.38 17.74
CA ALA A 77 -12.75 23.56 17.14
C ALA A 77 -12.25 24.10 15.80
N ARG A 78 -13.05 24.92 15.09
CA ARG A 78 -12.60 25.62 13.88
C ARG A 78 -11.60 26.73 14.21
N ASP A 79 -11.65 27.27 15.42
CA ASP A 79 -10.71 28.27 15.94
C ASP A 79 -9.44 27.63 16.54
N GLN A 80 -9.55 26.38 17.04
CA GLN A 80 -8.41 25.56 17.42
C GLN A 80 -7.94 24.64 16.28
N LYS A 81 -7.20 25.20 15.33
CA LYS A 81 -6.23 24.39 14.57
C LYS A 81 -5.23 23.76 15.55
N GLY A 82 -5.52 22.53 15.96
CA GLY A 82 -4.53 21.61 16.54
C GLY A 82 -4.80 21.20 17.99
N LEU A 83 -5.23 19.95 18.18
CA LEU A 83 -4.97 19.13 19.38
C LEU A 83 -5.03 17.66 18.93
N PHE A 84 -3.88 17.01 18.68
CA PHE A 84 -3.07 16.29 19.66
C PHE A 84 -3.88 15.35 20.54
N LEU A 85 -3.92 14.08 20.16
CA LEU A 85 -4.17 12.97 21.07
C LEU A 85 -2.94 12.07 21.10
N THR A 86 -2.30 12.06 22.28
CA THR A 86 -1.10 11.33 22.74
C THR A 86 0.26 11.90 22.33
N PRO A 87 1.07 12.43 23.27
CA PRO A 87 2.49 12.68 23.03
C PRO A 87 3.28 11.38 23.20
N SER A 88 4.04 11.02 22.17
CA SER A 88 5.15 10.06 22.25
C SER A 88 6.37 10.77 22.87
N PRO A 89 7.25 10.10 23.64
CA PRO A 89 8.26 10.77 24.47
C PRO A 89 9.45 11.39 23.72
N TYR A 90 9.39 11.53 22.40
CA TYR A 90 10.47 12.13 21.62
C TYR A 90 10.05 13.50 21.10
N HIS A 91 10.37 14.55 21.87
CA HIS A 91 10.27 15.93 21.42
C HIS A 91 11.37 16.21 20.38
N LEU A 92 11.01 16.28 19.10
CA LEU A 92 11.73 17.10 18.14
C LEU A 92 11.06 18.47 18.19
N SER A 93 11.70 19.46 18.80
CA SER A 93 11.21 20.84 18.83
C SER A 93 11.46 21.50 17.47
N VAL A 94 10.58 21.26 16.50
CA VAL A 94 10.47 22.14 15.35
C VAL A 94 9.51 23.24 15.75
N THR A 95 10.04 24.43 15.99
CA THR A 95 9.29 25.66 16.24
C THR A 95 8.35 25.90 15.07
N SER A 96 7.06 25.64 15.28
CA SER A 96 6.00 25.94 14.32
C SER A 96 5.76 27.45 14.31
N HIS A 97 6.49 28.19 13.49
CA HIS A 97 6.02 29.50 13.05
C HIS A 97 4.94 29.28 12.02
N SER A 98 3.68 29.49 12.43
CA SER A 98 2.57 29.74 11.53
C SER A 98 2.78 31.09 10.84
N ALA A 99 3.70 31.15 9.89
CA ALA A 99 3.77 32.23 8.93
C ALA A 99 2.94 31.79 7.72
N SER A 100 1.73 32.30 7.61
CA SER A 100 1.11 32.49 6.30
C SER A 100 2.00 33.48 5.53
N LEU A 101 3.03 32.96 4.85
CA LEU A 101 3.81 33.72 3.90
C LEU A 101 2.92 33.94 2.67
N PRO A 102 2.56 35.20 2.33
CA PRO A 102 2.10 35.48 0.98
C PRO A 102 3.36 35.37 0.11
N LEU A 103 3.60 34.19 -0.48
CA LEU A 103 4.65 34.01 -1.48
C LEU A 103 4.24 34.77 -2.73
N ASN A 104 4.58 36.05 -2.73
CA ASN A 104 4.52 36.90 -3.91
C ASN A 104 5.65 36.42 -4.83
N LEU A 105 5.27 35.79 -5.94
CA LEU A 105 6.12 35.09 -6.89
C LEU A 105 7.14 36.04 -7.54
N SER A 106 8.30 36.24 -6.92
CA SER A 106 9.49 36.84 -7.54
C SER A 106 10.48 35.72 -7.88
N SER A 107 10.34 35.19 -9.10
CA SER A 107 10.72 33.83 -9.50
C SER A 107 12.21 33.48 -9.55
N MET A 108 13.14 34.40 -9.28
CA MET A 108 14.58 34.12 -9.34
C MET A 108 15.24 33.85 -7.99
N GLY A 109 14.87 34.57 -6.92
CA GLY A 109 15.48 34.41 -5.60
C GLY A 109 15.14 33.05 -4.96
N ASP A 110 13.90 32.62 -5.13
CA ASP A 110 13.39 31.36 -4.58
C ASP A 110 13.99 30.14 -5.31
N TYR A 111 14.20 30.25 -6.63
CA TYR A 111 14.86 29.22 -7.41
C TYR A 111 16.33 29.02 -7.03
N SER A 112 17.09 30.11 -6.84
CA SER A 112 18.48 30.00 -6.36
C SER A 112 18.55 29.35 -4.98
N ALA A 113 17.62 29.71 -4.07
CA ALA A 113 17.55 29.11 -2.74
C ALA A 113 17.27 27.61 -2.80
N LEU A 114 16.33 27.17 -3.64
CA LEU A 114 16.03 25.75 -3.86
C LEU A 114 17.20 24.98 -4.49
N ARG A 115 17.93 25.60 -5.42
CA ARG A 115 19.13 25.00 -6.01
C ARG A 115 20.23 24.80 -4.97
N ASP A 116 20.41 25.77 -4.08
CA ASP A 116 21.39 25.68 -3.00
C ASP A 116 20.97 24.65 -1.94
N LEU A 117 19.66 24.58 -1.63
CA LEU A 117 19.07 23.53 -0.79
C LEU A 117 19.38 22.13 -1.34
N VAL A 118 19.09 21.89 -2.62
CA VAL A 118 19.41 20.60 -3.27
C VAL A 118 20.91 20.35 -3.25
N ARG A 119 21.77 21.35 -3.48
CA ARG A 119 23.22 21.18 -3.40
C ARG A 119 23.65 20.72 -2.00
N ARG A 120 23.11 21.32 -0.93
CA ARG A 120 23.39 20.91 0.45
C ARG A 120 22.95 19.47 0.73
N ILE A 121 21.74 19.11 0.29
CA ILE A 121 21.24 17.74 0.45
C ILE A 121 22.15 16.76 -0.28
N VAL A 122 22.48 17.02 -1.55
CA VAL A 122 23.32 16.15 -2.38
C VAL A 122 24.72 16.00 -1.80
N ALA A 123 25.29 17.06 -1.20
CA ALA A 123 26.60 17.01 -0.54
C ALA A 123 26.64 16.08 0.68
N LYS A 124 25.48 15.82 1.30
CA LYS A 124 25.33 14.89 2.44
C LYS A 124 24.93 13.47 2.02
N VAL A 125 24.78 13.20 0.72
CA VAL A 125 24.40 11.86 0.24
C VAL A 125 25.59 10.93 0.37
N ASP A 126 25.45 9.95 1.25
CA ASP A 126 26.31 8.77 1.31
C ASP A 126 25.53 7.50 0.93
N PHE A 127 26.26 6.45 0.58
CA PHE A 127 25.72 5.13 0.28
C PHE A 127 26.32 4.08 1.22
N LEU A 128 26.44 4.42 2.51
CA LEU A 128 27.02 3.53 3.49
C LEU A 128 26.19 2.25 3.63
N GLY A 129 26.88 1.11 3.66
CA GLY A 129 26.26 -0.17 3.92
C GLY A 129 25.80 -0.28 5.37
N ARG A 130 24.71 -1.00 5.60
CA ARG A 130 24.27 -1.36 6.95
C ARG A 130 24.98 -2.63 7.44
N ARG A 131 24.99 -2.84 8.75
CA ARG A 131 25.23 -4.18 9.33
C ARG A 131 24.00 -5.05 9.04
N VAL A 132 24.23 -6.22 8.46
CA VAL A 132 23.18 -7.24 8.29
C VAL A 132 23.09 -8.03 9.59
N PRO A 133 21.91 -8.16 10.22
CA PRO A 133 21.75 -8.91 11.45
C PRO A 133 21.91 -10.41 11.22
N ASP A 134 22.42 -11.11 12.22
CA ASP A 134 22.58 -12.56 12.16
C ASP A 134 21.24 -13.29 12.28
N LEU A 135 21.16 -14.53 11.80
CA LEU A 135 19.94 -15.33 11.83
C LEU A 135 19.37 -15.49 13.25
N GLY A 136 20.24 -15.55 14.27
CA GLY A 136 19.83 -15.59 15.68
C GLY A 136 19.09 -14.31 16.10
N GLU A 137 19.70 -13.15 15.84
CA GLU A 137 19.15 -11.83 16.17
C GLU A 137 17.78 -11.61 15.51
N VAL A 138 17.64 -11.98 14.23
CA VAL A 138 16.37 -11.87 13.48
C VAL A 138 15.27 -12.74 14.11
N ARG A 139 15.62 -13.94 14.57
CA ARG A 139 14.66 -14.89 15.15
C ARG A 139 14.19 -14.47 16.53
N GLU A 140 15.07 -13.91 17.33
CA GLU A 140 14.74 -13.36 18.65
C GLU A 140 13.82 -12.16 18.57
N LYS A 141 13.89 -11.37 17.50
CA LYS A 141 13.02 -10.21 17.30
C LYS A 141 11.56 -10.59 17.04
N GLU A 142 11.28 -11.74 16.40
CA GLU A 142 9.93 -12.17 16.00
C GLU A 142 9.67 -13.67 16.27
N PRO A 143 9.76 -14.14 17.54
CA PRO A 143 9.70 -15.56 17.87
C PRO A 143 8.34 -16.20 17.51
N SER A 144 7.27 -15.40 17.51
CA SER A 144 5.93 -15.85 17.13
C SER A 144 5.84 -16.29 15.66
N ILE A 145 6.55 -15.60 14.75
CA ILE A 145 6.59 -15.96 13.33
C ILE A 145 7.36 -17.27 13.15
N PHE A 146 8.57 -17.32 13.71
CA PHE A 146 9.50 -18.43 13.50
C PHE A 146 9.09 -19.73 14.22
N SER A 147 8.21 -19.65 15.21
CA SER A 147 7.61 -20.84 15.85
C SER A 147 6.39 -21.37 15.08
N ALA A 148 5.67 -20.51 14.36
CA ALA A 148 4.49 -20.90 13.59
C ALA A 148 4.83 -21.54 12.23
N ILE A 149 5.99 -21.22 11.65
CA ILE A 149 6.43 -21.69 10.33
C ILE A 149 7.48 -22.80 10.52
N PRO A 150 7.29 -24.00 9.94
CA PRO A 150 8.28 -25.06 10.03
C PRO A 150 9.52 -24.77 9.18
N ARG A 151 10.63 -25.44 9.51
CA ARG A 151 11.90 -25.32 8.76
C ARG A 151 12.00 -26.23 7.55
N LYS A 152 11.17 -27.28 7.49
CA LYS A 152 11.15 -28.25 6.39
C LYS A 152 9.82 -28.11 5.66
N PHE A 153 9.92 -27.90 4.35
CA PHE A 153 8.78 -27.78 3.45
C PHE A 153 8.60 -29.05 2.61
N LEU A 154 7.43 -29.20 2.01
CA LEU A 154 7.10 -30.31 1.14
C LEU A 154 7.93 -30.24 -0.16
N PRO A 155 8.74 -31.26 -0.49
CA PRO A 155 9.73 -31.17 -1.57
C PRO A 155 9.13 -31.24 -2.97
N TYR A 156 7.90 -31.73 -3.12
CA TYR A 156 7.21 -31.90 -4.40
C TYR A 156 6.42 -30.67 -4.83
N LEU A 157 6.38 -29.62 -3.99
CA LEU A 157 5.73 -28.35 -4.31
C LEU A 157 6.79 -27.28 -4.53
N LYS A 158 6.61 -26.50 -5.59
CA LYS A 158 7.49 -25.37 -5.90
C LYS A 158 7.42 -24.29 -4.82
N ASN A 159 6.23 -24.05 -4.26
CA ASN A 159 6.05 -23.15 -3.13
C ASN A 159 6.50 -23.82 -1.82
N PRO A 160 7.14 -23.08 -0.88
CA PRO A 160 7.43 -23.58 0.45
C PRO A 160 6.13 -23.81 1.24
N CYS A 161 5.66 -25.06 1.25
CA CYS A 161 4.40 -25.45 1.84
C CYS A 161 4.55 -26.53 2.92
N TRP A 162 3.58 -26.61 3.83
CA TRP A 162 3.49 -27.64 4.86
C TRP A 162 2.03 -27.91 5.24
N TYR A 163 1.78 -29.08 5.84
CA TYR A 163 0.48 -29.40 6.42
C TYR A 163 0.41 -28.95 7.87
N GLU A 164 -0.60 -28.15 8.18
CA GLU A 164 -0.91 -27.69 9.53
C GLU A 164 -2.19 -28.42 10.00
N ARG A 165 -2.12 -29.11 11.14
CA ARG A 165 -3.30 -29.81 11.69
C ARG A 165 -4.38 -28.80 12.08
N PHE A 166 -5.61 -29.06 11.66
CA PHE A 166 -6.78 -28.26 12.02
C PHE A 166 -7.55 -28.93 13.17
N PHE A 167 -7.78 -28.16 14.24
CA PHE A 167 -8.48 -28.61 15.45
C PHE A 167 -9.87 -27.96 15.62
N GLY A 168 -10.25 -27.03 14.74
CA GLY A 168 -11.47 -26.26 14.88
C GLY A 168 -12.72 -26.98 14.36
N ASN A 169 -13.88 -26.43 14.68
CA ASN A 169 -15.13 -26.84 14.07
C ASN A 169 -15.17 -26.37 12.60
N ILE A 170 -15.43 -27.29 11.67
CA ILE A 170 -15.45 -27.05 10.22
C ILE A 170 -16.57 -26.09 9.81
N THR A 171 -17.70 -26.12 10.54
CA THR A 171 -18.85 -25.25 10.26
C THR A 171 -18.70 -23.86 10.85
N ALA A 172 -17.76 -23.66 11.78
CA ALA A 172 -17.50 -22.35 12.36
C ALA A 172 -16.75 -21.48 11.35
N ASN A 173 -17.16 -20.21 11.24
CA ASN A 173 -16.46 -19.25 10.39
C ASN A 173 -15.11 -18.85 11.02
N PRO A 174 -13.96 -19.26 10.45
CA PRO A 174 -12.65 -18.96 11.04
C PRO A 174 -12.26 -17.48 10.93
N TYR A 175 -12.97 -16.71 10.09
CA TYR A 175 -12.72 -15.30 9.85
C TYR A 175 -13.64 -14.37 10.65
N ARG A 176 -14.58 -14.92 11.43
CA ARG A 176 -15.61 -14.12 12.16
C ARG A 176 -15.03 -13.07 13.10
N LYS A 177 -13.88 -13.36 13.72
CA LYS A 177 -13.21 -12.45 14.66
C LYS A 177 -12.29 -11.41 13.99
N ASN A 178 -12.19 -11.41 12.66
CA ASN A 178 -11.29 -10.50 11.97
C ASN A 178 -11.85 -9.08 11.97
N LEU A 179 -11.16 -8.13 12.60
CA LEU A 179 -11.62 -6.75 12.76
C LEU A 179 -11.91 -6.04 11.43
N TYR A 180 -11.22 -6.39 10.34
CA TYR A 180 -11.48 -5.78 9.02
C TYR A 180 -12.87 -6.13 8.47
N THR A 181 -13.49 -7.23 8.93
CA THR A 181 -14.89 -7.53 8.59
C THR A 181 -15.85 -6.46 9.12
N LEU A 182 -15.53 -5.78 10.22
CA LEU A 182 -16.43 -4.79 10.82
C LEU A 182 -16.42 -3.47 10.05
N TYR A 183 -15.27 -3.09 9.50
CA TYR A 183 -15.06 -1.75 8.97
C TYR A 183 -15.15 -1.64 7.44
N SER A 184 -15.21 -2.77 6.70
CA SER A 184 -15.18 -2.71 5.24
C SER A 184 -16.02 -3.80 4.56
N LYS A 185 -17.02 -3.35 3.80
CA LYS A 185 -17.86 -4.23 2.96
C LYS A 185 -17.05 -5.08 1.98
N ARG A 186 -15.94 -4.53 1.46
CA ARG A 186 -15.02 -5.28 0.58
C ARG A 186 -14.40 -6.47 1.29
N PHE A 187 -13.88 -6.27 2.50
CA PHE A 187 -13.30 -7.35 3.29
C PHE A 187 -14.37 -8.34 3.76
N GLN A 188 -15.58 -7.89 4.10
CA GLN A 188 -16.71 -8.79 4.36
C GLN A 188 -16.96 -9.76 3.22
N ALA A 189 -17.04 -9.26 1.98
CA ALA A 189 -17.23 -10.10 0.80
C ALA A 189 -16.10 -11.12 0.62
N ILE A 190 -14.85 -10.68 0.80
CA ILE A 190 -13.66 -11.55 0.72
C ILE A 190 -13.71 -12.66 1.78
N TYR A 191 -13.95 -12.31 3.04
CA TYR A 191 -13.97 -13.30 4.12
C TYR A 191 -15.18 -14.23 4.04
N ASN A 192 -16.32 -13.76 3.52
CA ASN A 192 -17.46 -14.62 3.23
C ASN A 192 -17.14 -15.64 2.13
N HIS A 193 -16.45 -15.22 1.07
CA HIS A 193 -15.97 -16.13 0.04
C HIS A 193 -14.98 -17.15 0.59
N LEU A 194 -13.97 -16.69 1.35
CA LEU A 194 -12.98 -17.56 1.99
C LEU A 194 -13.62 -18.56 2.96
N HIS A 195 -14.63 -18.13 3.73
CA HIS A 195 -15.36 -19.01 4.63
C HIS A 195 -16.09 -20.12 3.86
N ARG A 196 -16.79 -19.79 2.77
CA ARG A 196 -17.50 -20.78 1.93
C ARG A 196 -16.54 -21.78 1.28
N ALA A 197 -15.36 -21.33 0.86
CA ALA A 197 -14.34 -22.19 0.27
C ALA A 197 -13.53 -22.99 1.30
N PHE A 198 -13.62 -22.64 2.59
CA PHE A 198 -12.76 -23.22 3.63
C PHE A 198 -12.87 -24.74 3.77
N PRO A 199 -14.07 -25.37 3.78
CA PRO A 199 -14.18 -26.83 3.90
C PRO A 199 -13.51 -27.57 2.74
N ALA A 200 -13.58 -27.02 1.52
CA ALA A 200 -12.98 -27.62 0.33
C ALA A 200 -11.44 -27.61 0.34
N HIS A 201 -10.82 -26.77 1.18
CA HIS A 201 -9.36 -26.72 1.33
C HIS A 201 -8.82 -27.61 2.46
N LEU A 202 -9.70 -28.28 3.22
CA LEU A 202 -9.29 -29.21 4.27
C LEU A 202 -8.97 -30.58 3.69
N HIS A 203 -7.77 -31.07 4.00
CA HIS A 203 -7.29 -32.37 3.59
C HIS A 203 -7.54 -33.38 4.72
N GLN A 204 -8.21 -34.49 4.40
CA GLN A 204 -8.41 -35.60 5.33
C GLN A 204 -7.27 -36.61 5.18
N ARG A 205 -6.63 -36.97 6.31
CA ARG A 205 -5.64 -38.04 6.34
C ARG A 205 -5.68 -38.75 7.68
N ALA A 206 -5.88 -40.07 7.66
CA ALA A 206 -5.94 -40.93 8.86
C ALA A 206 -6.89 -40.40 9.96
N GLY A 207 -8.12 -40.02 9.57
CA GLY A 207 -9.13 -39.49 10.49
C GLY A 207 -8.84 -38.09 11.06
N ARG A 208 -7.81 -37.40 10.56
CA ARG A 208 -7.42 -36.05 10.98
C ARG A 208 -7.51 -35.07 9.81
N GLN A 209 -7.75 -33.81 10.16
CA GLN A 209 -7.90 -32.72 9.19
C GLN A 209 -6.65 -31.85 9.15
N TYR A 210 -6.24 -31.47 7.95
CA TYR A 210 -5.06 -30.66 7.70
C TYR A 210 -5.36 -29.52 6.75
N ARG A 211 -4.69 -28.39 6.97
CA ARG A 211 -4.64 -27.25 6.05
C ARG A 211 -3.30 -27.24 5.36
N LEU A 212 -3.30 -27.10 4.04
CA LEU A 212 -2.08 -26.78 3.32
C LEU A 212 -1.77 -25.30 3.52
N ARG A 213 -0.62 -25.00 4.12
CA ARG A 213 -0.09 -23.64 4.29
C ARG A 213 1.11 -23.48 3.37
N CYS A 214 1.22 -22.32 2.74
CA CYS A 214 2.31 -22.02 1.82
C CYS A 214 2.78 -20.60 2.05
N LEU A 215 4.10 -20.40 1.97
CA LEU A 215 4.67 -19.08 1.77
C LEU A 215 4.63 -18.69 0.29
N PRO A 216 4.63 -17.39 -0.02
CA PRO A 216 4.79 -16.93 -1.40
C PRO A 216 6.08 -17.46 -2.01
N PHE A 217 6.02 -17.98 -3.23
CA PHE A 217 7.23 -18.36 -3.97
C PHE A 217 8.05 -17.13 -4.40
N PHE A 218 7.37 -16.04 -4.70
CA PHE A 218 7.98 -14.78 -5.11
C PHE A 218 7.24 -13.57 -4.52
N TYR A 219 7.92 -12.43 -4.51
CA TYR A 219 7.41 -11.17 -3.98
C TYR A 219 7.54 -10.05 -5.02
N ILE A 220 6.45 -9.33 -5.30
CA ILE A 220 6.50 -8.05 -6.01
C ILE A 220 6.57 -6.94 -4.96
N ILE A 221 7.79 -6.46 -4.67
CA ILE A 221 8.02 -5.61 -3.49
C ILE A 221 7.84 -4.12 -3.76
N GLY A 222 7.66 -3.72 -5.01
CA GLY A 222 7.53 -2.31 -5.36
C GLY A 222 8.00 -2.01 -6.79
N GLN A 223 8.16 -0.74 -7.14
CA GLN A 223 7.86 0.45 -6.32
C GLN A 223 6.45 0.98 -6.60
N PRO A 224 5.80 1.68 -5.65
CA PRO A 224 4.52 2.35 -5.90
C PRO A 224 4.59 3.25 -7.14
N LYS A 225 3.50 3.28 -7.91
CA LYS A 225 3.37 4.07 -9.15
C LYS A 225 4.31 3.66 -10.30
N CYS A 226 4.96 2.51 -10.20
CA CYS A 226 5.83 1.95 -11.25
C CYS A 226 5.19 0.83 -12.07
N GLY A 227 3.87 0.60 -11.95
CA GLY A 227 3.15 -0.40 -12.76
C GLY A 227 2.97 -1.78 -12.12
N THR A 228 3.24 -1.93 -10.81
CA THR A 228 3.11 -3.20 -10.09
C THR A 228 1.73 -3.85 -10.19
N THR A 229 0.64 -3.06 -10.27
CA THR A 229 -0.70 -3.62 -10.49
C THR A 229 -0.87 -4.23 -11.87
N ASP A 230 -0.33 -3.58 -12.91
CA ASP A 230 -0.37 -4.11 -14.27
C ASP A 230 0.38 -5.45 -14.35
N LEU A 231 1.57 -5.50 -13.76
CA LEU A 231 2.36 -6.73 -13.65
C LEU A 231 1.61 -7.84 -12.89
N TYR A 232 0.99 -7.50 -11.75
CA TYR A 232 0.20 -8.44 -10.95
C TYR A 232 -1.00 -8.99 -11.73
N ASP A 233 -1.79 -8.13 -12.37
CA ASP A 233 -2.99 -8.53 -13.11
C ASP A 233 -2.63 -9.46 -14.28
N ARG A 234 -1.50 -9.22 -14.94
CA ARG A 234 -0.96 -10.07 -16.01
C ARG A 234 -0.45 -11.40 -15.52
N LEU A 235 0.33 -11.41 -14.44
CA LEU A 235 0.80 -12.65 -13.83
C LEU A 235 -0.35 -13.54 -13.38
N ARG A 236 -1.45 -12.95 -12.90
CA ARG A 236 -2.65 -13.69 -12.48
C ARG A 236 -3.32 -14.45 -13.62
N LEU A 237 -3.09 -14.07 -14.87
CA LEU A 237 -3.62 -14.77 -16.04
C LEU A 237 -2.79 -16.01 -16.43
N HIS A 238 -1.61 -16.20 -15.83
CA HIS A 238 -0.78 -17.37 -16.07
C HIS A 238 -1.35 -18.59 -15.30
N PRO A 239 -1.54 -19.76 -15.93
CA PRO A 239 -2.21 -20.92 -15.31
C PRO A 239 -1.47 -21.47 -14.09
N GLU A 240 -0.14 -21.40 -14.07
CA GLU A 240 0.68 -21.86 -12.93
C GLU A 240 0.83 -20.83 -11.80
N VAL A 241 0.28 -19.62 -11.95
CA VAL A 241 0.43 -18.55 -10.97
C VAL A 241 -0.89 -18.31 -10.26
N HIS A 242 -0.92 -18.63 -8.96
CA HIS A 242 -2.04 -18.31 -8.10
C HIS A 242 -1.65 -17.21 -7.10
N PHE A 243 -2.47 -16.17 -7.04
CA PHE A 243 -2.33 -15.12 -6.04
C PHE A 243 -3.32 -15.30 -4.90
N THR A 244 -3.01 -14.68 -3.76
CA THR A 244 -3.93 -14.51 -2.65
C THR A 244 -5.16 -13.70 -3.07
N THR A 245 -6.29 -13.93 -2.40
CA THR A 245 -7.55 -13.20 -2.64
C THR A 245 -7.40 -11.67 -2.53
N MET A 246 -6.41 -11.23 -1.76
CA MET A 246 -6.03 -9.83 -1.61
C MET A 246 -4.69 -9.59 -2.29
N LYS A 247 -4.61 -8.60 -3.17
CA LYS A 247 -3.38 -8.22 -3.88
C LYS A 247 -2.28 -7.77 -2.91
N GLU A 248 -2.61 -6.88 -1.98
CA GLU A 248 -1.67 -6.26 -1.04
C GLU A 248 -2.10 -6.65 0.38
N PRO A 249 -1.69 -7.83 0.88
CA PRO A 249 -2.10 -8.29 2.20
C PRO A 249 -1.41 -7.53 3.35
N HIS A 250 -0.40 -6.71 3.05
CA HIS A 250 0.31 -5.86 4.03
C HIS A 250 0.86 -6.64 5.24
N TRP A 251 1.25 -7.91 5.03
CA TRP A 251 1.79 -8.75 6.09
C TRP A 251 3.23 -8.35 6.48
N TRP A 252 4.07 -8.11 5.47
CA TRP A 252 5.41 -7.54 5.62
C TRP A 252 5.36 -6.02 5.47
N THR A 253 5.15 -5.26 6.55
CA THR A 253 5.06 -3.79 6.50
C THR A 253 5.93 -3.08 7.51
N ARG A 254 6.30 -1.84 7.18
CA ARG A 254 7.08 -0.93 8.03
C ARG A 254 6.42 -0.65 9.37
N LYS A 255 5.09 -0.71 9.50
CA LYS A 255 4.41 -0.49 10.79
C LYS A 255 4.72 -1.57 11.82
N ARG A 256 5.23 -2.73 11.38
CA ARG A 256 5.66 -3.82 12.25
C ARG A 256 7.10 -3.61 12.80
N PHE A 257 7.90 -2.76 12.16
CA PHE A 257 9.34 -2.64 12.42
C PHE A 257 9.72 -1.15 12.57
N GLU A 258 10.31 -0.77 13.71
CA GLU A 258 10.50 0.63 14.18
C GLU A 258 11.38 1.53 13.25
N VAL A 259 11.57 2.82 13.59
CA VAL A 259 12.29 3.82 12.76
C VAL A 259 13.82 3.56 12.73
N GLU A 260 14.45 3.78 11.56
CA GLU A 260 15.75 3.23 11.11
C GLU A 260 16.07 1.86 11.72
N PRO A 261 15.32 0.83 11.32
CA PRO A 261 15.36 -0.39 12.08
C PRO A 261 16.67 -1.13 11.81
N PRO A 262 17.29 -1.71 12.85
CA PRO A 262 18.40 -2.66 12.68
C PRO A 262 17.96 -3.90 11.88
N PHE A 263 16.65 -4.17 11.84
CA PHE A 263 16.03 -5.28 11.12
C PHE A 263 15.10 -4.76 10.02
N LEU A 264 15.34 -5.17 8.78
CA LEU A 264 14.48 -4.85 7.64
C LEU A 264 13.65 -6.06 7.23
N VAL A 265 12.60 -5.82 6.45
CA VAL A 265 11.69 -6.85 5.94
C VAL A 265 12.44 -7.99 5.23
N GLN A 266 13.45 -7.66 4.43
CA GLN A 266 14.27 -8.64 3.73
C GLN A 266 15.03 -9.58 4.66
N ASP A 267 15.42 -9.13 5.86
CA ASP A 267 16.13 -9.97 6.83
C ASP A 267 15.21 -11.10 7.31
N PHE A 268 13.95 -10.76 7.61
CA PHE A 268 12.94 -11.74 8.01
C PHE A 268 12.52 -12.66 6.87
N ILE A 269 12.37 -12.13 5.65
CA ILE A 269 12.03 -12.95 4.49
C ILE A 269 13.17 -13.94 4.21
N HIS A 270 14.43 -13.49 4.22
CA HIS A 270 15.58 -14.35 3.99
C HIS A 270 15.74 -15.41 5.08
N ALA A 271 15.49 -15.06 6.35
CA ALA A 271 15.52 -16.01 7.46
C ALA A 271 14.48 -17.13 7.33
N LEU A 272 13.34 -16.87 6.68
CA LEU A 272 12.29 -17.87 6.43
C LEU A 272 12.44 -18.58 5.09
N GLN A 273 12.88 -17.86 4.07
CA GLN A 273 12.95 -18.27 2.68
C GLN A 273 14.20 -17.69 2.02
N PRO A 274 15.38 -18.30 2.25
CA PRO A 274 16.64 -17.84 1.66
C PRO A 274 16.58 -17.78 0.14
N ASP A 275 15.87 -18.72 -0.49
CA ASP A 275 15.75 -18.85 -1.94
C ASP A 275 14.60 -18.04 -2.57
N ALA A 276 13.98 -17.13 -1.82
CA ALA A 276 12.85 -16.34 -2.32
C ALA A 276 13.22 -15.55 -3.58
N LYS A 277 12.29 -15.49 -4.55
CA LYS A 277 12.42 -14.67 -5.75
C LYS A 277 11.77 -13.30 -5.54
N ILE A 278 12.48 -12.23 -5.88
CA ILE A 278 12.05 -10.85 -5.66
C ILE A 278 11.92 -10.16 -7.02
N ILE A 279 10.80 -9.48 -7.25
CA ILE A 279 10.56 -8.67 -8.44
C ILE A 279 10.36 -7.22 -8.02
N VAL A 280 11.10 -6.33 -8.68
CA VAL A 280 11.02 -4.88 -8.50
C VAL A 280 10.74 -4.24 -9.85
N MET A 281 9.72 -3.38 -9.89
CA MET A 281 9.40 -2.57 -11.06
C MET A 281 9.71 -1.11 -10.74
N LEU A 282 10.58 -0.51 -11.54
CA LEU A 282 11.05 0.86 -11.41
C LEU A 282 10.57 1.69 -12.60
N ARG A 283 10.64 3.01 -12.45
CA ARG A 283 10.21 4.01 -13.42
C ARG A 283 11.08 5.25 -13.20
N ASP A 284 11.20 6.13 -14.18
CA ASP A 284 11.82 7.43 -13.97
C ASP A 284 11.27 8.12 -12.68
N PRO A 285 12.12 8.37 -11.66
CA PRO A 285 11.70 8.88 -10.37
C PRO A 285 11.16 10.32 -10.45
N VAL A 286 11.66 11.12 -11.42
CA VAL A 286 11.37 12.54 -11.61
C VAL A 286 10.14 12.71 -12.48
N GLU A 287 10.26 12.39 -13.78
CA GLU A 287 9.27 12.79 -14.78
C GLU A 287 7.90 12.19 -14.47
N SER A 288 7.90 11.03 -13.83
CA SER A 288 6.83 10.12 -14.10
C SER A 288 6.41 9.30 -12.88
N ARG A 289 7.29 8.97 -11.92
CA ARG A 289 6.90 8.37 -10.62
C ARG A 289 6.37 9.41 -9.63
N LEU A 290 7.19 10.37 -9.19
CA LEU A 290 6.79 11.34 -8.14
C LEU A 290 5.58 12.17 -8.59
N TYR A 291 5.59 12.64 -9.84
CA TYR A 291 4.46 13.38 -10.39
C TYR A 291 3.21 12.53 -10.54
N SER A 292 3.33 11.26 -10.96
CA SER A 292 2.18 10.34 -10.96
C SER A 292 1.66 10.05 -9.55
N ASP A 293 2.52 10.11 -8.55
CA ASP A 293 2.17 9.93 -7.15
C ASP A 293 1.32 11.10 -6.65
N TYR A 294 1.80 12.33 -6.87
CA TYR A 294 1.07 13.56 -6.62
C TYR A 294 -0.29 13.58 -7.33
N LEU A 295 -0.32 13.24 -8.62
CA LEU A 295 -1.58 13.21 -9.37
C LEU A 295 -2.57 12.14 -8.86
N TYR A 296 -2.08 11.11 -8.18
CA TYR A 296 -2.93 10.07 -7.60
C TYR A 296 -3.44 10.44 -6.21
N PHE A 297 -2.56 10.91 -5.31
CA PHE A 297 -2.88 11.17 -3.90
C PHE A 297 -3.20 12.63 -3.56
N GLY A 298 -2.83 13.58 -4.42
CA GLY A 298 -3.05 15.01 -4.18
C GLY A 298 -4.54 15.34 -3.97
N MET A 299 -4.78 16.38 -3.18
CA MET A 299 -6.11 16.87 -2.79
C MET A 299 -6.85 17.49 -3.99
N THR A 300 -8.10 17.94 -3.77
CA THR A 300 -8.92 18.62 -4.79
C THR A 300 -8.22 19.89 -5.32
N ASN A 301 -8.38 20.20 -6.61
CA ASN A 301 -7.73 21.32 -7.34
C ASN A 301 -6.21 21.19 -7.53
N LYS A 302 -5.77 20.12 -8.19
CA LYS A 302 -4.36 19.91 -8.59
C LYS A 302 -3.93 20.93 -9.63
N THR A 303 -2.76 21.52 -9.46
CA THR A 303 -2.11 22.39 -10.44
C THR A 303 -0.62 22.08 -10.51
N VAL A 304 0.06 22.58 -11.56
CA VAL A 304 1.51 22.36 -11.70
C VAL A 304 2.30 23.26 -10.73
N GLU A 305 1.71 24.38 -10.31
CA GLU A 305 2.19 25.30 -9.28
C GLU A 305 2.10 24.67 -7.88
N ASP A 306 0.96 24.09 -7.52
CA ASP A 306 0.80 23.37 -6.23
C ASP A 306 1.78 22.19 -6.15
N PHE A 307 2.06 21.51 -7.26
CA PHE A 307 3.10 20.48 -7.28
C PHE A 307 4.49 21.06 -6.99
N HIS A 308 4.82 22.23 -7.56
CA HIS A 308 6.10 22.90 -7.29
C HIS A 308 6.25 23.26 -5.81
N GLU A 309 5.24 23.90 -5.21
CA GLU A 309 5.26 24.29 -3.79
C GLU A 309 5.44 23.07 -2.88
N ARG A 310 4.70 21.99 -3.13
CA ARG A 310 4.81 20.75 -2.35
C ARG A 310 6.18 20.08 -2.47
N VAL A 311 6.81 20.16 -3.64
CA VAL A 311 8.17 19.67 -3.86
C VAL A 311 9.15 20.50 -3.02
N SER A 312 9.05 21.82 -3.08
CA SER A 312 9.88 22.75 -2.30
C SER A 312 9.75 22.49 -0.80
N GLU A 313 8.52 22.37 -0.28
CA GLU A 313 8.26 22.05 1.13
C GLU A 313 8.86 20.69 1.52
N SER A 314 8.69 19.67 0.69
CA SER A 314 9.24 18.33 0.96
C SER A 314 10.77 18.32 0.96
N LEU A 315 11.42 19.13 0.12
CA LEU A 315 12.88 19.27 0.12
C LEU A 315 13.38 19.94 1.41
N HIS A 316 12.69 20.97 1.90
CA HIS A 316 13.03 21.61 3.17
C HIS A 316 12.87 20.65 4.36
N ILE A 317 11.77 19.91 4.41
CA ILE A 317 11.54 18.87 5.43
C ILE A 317 12.67 17.81 5.39
N PHE A 318 13.09 17.42 4.20
CA PHE A 318 14.15 16.43 4.03
C PHE A 318 15.52 16.96 4.45
N ASP A 319 15.89 18.19 4.07
CA ASP A 319 17.13 18.86 4.52
C ASP A 319 17.18 19.00 6.04
N GLY A 320 16.06 19.38 6.66
CA GLY A 320 15.94 19.45 8.13
C GLY A 320 16.24 18.12 8.81
N CYS A 321 15.75 17.01 8.26
CA CYS A 321 16.09 15.69 8.78
C CYS A 321 17.58 15.35 8.60
N LEU A 322 18.16 15.70 7.45
CA LEU A 322 19.58 15.49 7.15
C LEU A 322 20.53 16.43 7.92
N ALA A 323 20.00 17.41 8.67
CA ALA A 323 20.81 18.21 9.58
C ALA A 323 21.18 17.43 10.85
N GLU A 324 20.31 16.51 11.27
CA GLU A 324 20.45 15.80 12.55
C GLU A 324 20.71 14.30 12.39
N ARG A 325 20.36 13.72 11.24
CA ARG A 325 20.32 12.26 11.05
C ARG A 325 20.94 11.84 9.73
N SER A 326 21.27 10.55 9.64
CA SER A 326 21.74 9.93 8.40
C SER A 326 20.65 9.93 7.33
N ILE A 327 21.06 9.86 6.05
CA ILE A 327 20.13 9.74 4.93
C ILE A 327 19.22 8.53 5.07
N ARG A 328 19.78 7.41 5.53
CA ARG A 328 19.07 6.16 5.76
C ARG A 328 17.99 6.35 6.84
N SER A 329 18.31 7.03 7.93
CA SER A 329 17.34 7.38 8.98
C SER A 329 16.15 8.14 8.41
N CYS A 330 16.42 9.19 7.63
CA CYS A 330 15.39 10.03 7.04
C CYS A 330 14.50 9.28 6.04
N VAL A 331 15.09 8.37 5.25
CA VAL A 331 14.38 7.60 4.23
C VAL A 331 13.47 6.51 4.81
N TYR A 332 13.85 5.93 5.94
CA TYR A 332 13.06 4.93 6.66
C TYR A 332 12.12 5.51 7.72
N ASN A 333 12.24 6.80 8.05
CA ASN A 333 11.39 7.46 9.03
C ASN A 333 9.93 7.56 8.55
N THR A 334 9.05 6.80 9.21
CA THR A 334 7.62 6.75 8.87
C THR A 334 6.90 8.05 9.23
N THR A 335 7.35 8.76 10.28
CA THR A 335 6.80 10.07 10.67
C THR A 335 7.13 11.10 9.59
N LEU A 336 8.40 11.19 9.18
CA LEU A 336 8.81 12.07 8.08
C LEU A 336 8.06 11.72 6.78
N TYR A 337 7.91 10.42 6.49
CA TYR A 337 7.15 9.94 5.34
C TYR A 337 5.69 10.43 5.33
N ASN A 338 5.03 10.48 6.49
CA ASN A 338 3.64 10.93 6.61
C ASN A 338 3.51 12.46 6.62
N LEU A 339 4.56 13.17 7.03
CA LEU A 339 4.59 14.64 7.06
C LEU A 339 4.84 15.24 5.67
N MET A 340 5.63 14.58 4.82
CA MET A 340 6.00 15.15 3.51
C MET A 340 4.79 15.25 2.55
N PRO A 341 4.50 16.44 2.00
CA PRO A 341 3.44 16.64 1.00
C PRO A 341 3.61 15.80 -0.27
N VAL A 342 4.85 15.56 -0.70
CA VAL A 342 5.19 14.62 -1.77
C VAL A 342 6.30 13.67 -1.34
N ARG A 343 6.20 12.42 -1.77
CA ARG A 343 7.08 11.33 -1.29
C ARG A 343 8.36 11.21 -2.09
N LEU A 344 9.32 12.10 -1.85
CA LEU A 344 10.66 12.10 -2.47
C LEU A 344 11.42 10.79 -2.19
N GLN A 345 11.45 10.38 -0.93
CA GLN A 345 12.13 9.19 -0.42
C GLN A 345 11.81 7.90 -1.19
N VAL A 346 10.57 7.74 -1.69
CA VAL A 346 10.14 6.54 -2.45
C VAL A 346 10.89 6.41 -3.78
N GLY A 347 11.35 7.52 -4.37
CA GLY A 347 12.15 7.52 -5.60
C GLY A 347 13.63 7.23 -5.39
N LEU A 348 14.11 7.14 -4.14
CA LEU A 348 15.51 6.87 -3.82
C LEU A 348 15.81 5.37 -3.89
N TYR A 349 15.59 4.79 -5.06
CA TYR A 349 15.57 3.34 -5.27
C TYR A 349 16.85 2.63 -4.83
N VAL A 350 18.00 3.25 -5.09
CA VAL A 350 19.31 2.65 -4.82
C VAL A 350 19.53 2.37 -3.33
N LEU A 351 19.03 3.23 -2.44
CA LEU A 351 19.15 3.03 -1.00
C LEU A 351 18.42 1.75 -0.58
N TYR A 352 17.17 1.61 -1.01
CA TYR A 352 16.39 0.40 -0.73
C TYR A 352 17.03 -0.82 -1.39
N LEU A 353 17.44 -0.71 -2.65
CA LEU A 353 17.94 -1.86 -3.41
C LEU A 353 19.26 -2.39 -2.86
N CYS A 354 20.18 -1.52 -2.44
CA CYS A 354 21.41 -1.93 -1.76
C CYS A 354 21.10 -2.77 -0.53
N ASP A 355 20.09 -2.42 0.26
CA ASP A 355 19.71 -3.19 1.44
C ASP A 355 19.09 -4.56 1.10
N TRP A 356 18.45 -4.69 -0.06
CA TRP A 356 17.96 -5.98 -0.55
C TRP A 356 19.12 -6.83 -1.07
N LEU A 357 20.05 -6.24 -1.81
CA LEU A 357 21.25 -6.89 -2.33
C LEU A 357 22.26 -7.27 -1.23
N SER A 358 22.18 -6.66 -0.05
CA SER A 358 23.01 -7.05 1.09
C SER A 358 22.59 -8.40 1.70
N VAL A 359 21.41 -8.91 1.35
CA VAL A 359 20.83 -10.14 1.92
C VAL A 359 20.56 -11.18 0.83
N PHE A 360 19.99 -10.75 -0.29
CA PHE A 360 19.66 -11.63 -1.42
C PHE A 360 20.69 -11.49 -2.53
N SER A 361 20.99 -12.63 -3.18
CA SER A 361 21.86 -12.61 -4.36
C SER A 361 21.21 -11.84 -5.52
N ARG A 362 22.06 -11.30 -6.41
CA ARG A 362 21.61 -10.53 -7.58
C ARG A 362 20.67 -11.32 -8.49
N ASP A 363 20.86 -12.64 -8.60
CA ASP A 363 20.07 -13.55 -9.44
C ASP A 363 18.70 -13.90 -8.85
N GLN A 364 18.47 -13.54 -7.59
CA GLN A 364 17.16 -13.65 -6.93
C GLN A 364 16.33 -12.38 -7.06
N ILE A 365 16.87 -11.30 -7.62
CA ILE A 365 16.17 -10.03 -7.77
C ILE A 365 16.03 -9.68 -9.25
N LEU A 366 14.81 -9.73 -9.78
CA LEU A 366 14.47 -9.25 -11.11
C LEU A 366 14.05 -7.78 -11.03
N ILE A 367 14.74 -6.93 -11.79
CA ILE A 367 14.46 -5.49 -11.84
C ILE A 367 13.98 -5.15 -13.23
N LEU A 368 12.80 -4.55 -13.31
CA LEU A 368 12.10 -4.21 -14.54
C LEU A 368 11.91 -2.69 -14.63
N ARG A 369 12.00 -2.13 -15.83
CA ARG A 369 11.59 -0.75 -16.10
C ARG A 369 10.17 -0.72 -16.64
N LEU A 370 9.38 0.24 -16.18
CA LEU A 370 8.03 0.45 -16.69
C LEU A 370 8.03 0.89 -18.15
N GLU A 371 9.01 1.68 -18.55
CA GLU A 371 9.18 2.17 -19.91
C GLU A 371 9.35 0.99 -20.89
N ASP A 372 10.21 0.02 -20.56
CA ASP A 372 10.42 -1.19 -21.36
C ASP A 372 9.17 -2.07 -21.38
N HIS A 373 8.51 -2.23 -20.24
CA HIS A 373 7.27 -2.99 -20.15
C HIS A 373 6.16 -2.36 -20.99
N ALA A 374 6.04 -1.04 -20.99
CA ALA A 374 5.06 -0.33 -21.80
C ALA A 374 5.37 -0.41 -23.30
N ALA A 375 6.65 -0.35 -23.67
CA ALA A 375 7.11 -0.45 -25.05
C ALA A 375 6.94 -1.88 -25.61
N ASN A 376 7.35 -2.90 -24.86
CA ASN A 376 7.24 -4.29 -25.29
C ASN A 376 6.89 -5.25 -24.13
N ARG A 377 5.58 -5.33 -23.84
CA ARG A 377 5.00 -6.21 -22.82
C ARG A 377 5.39 -7.68 -23.01
N LYS A 378 5.49 -8.14 -24.26
CA LYS A 378 5.76 -9.54 -24.58
C LYS A 378 7.15 -9.96 -24.09
N ILE A 379 8.17 -9.15 -24.40
CA ILE A 379 9.54 -9.42 -23.96
C ILE A 379 9.63 -9.36 -22.43
N THR A 380 9.06 -8.32 -21.81
CA THR A 380 9.14 -8.15 -20.36
C THR A 380 8.43 -9.29 -19.62
N MET A 381 7.24 -9.73 -20.07
CA MET A 381 6.54 -10.85 -19.44
C MET A 381 7.27 -12.18 -19.64
N ARG A 382 7.91 -12.42 -20.80
CA ARG A 382 8.75 -13.61 -20.99
C ARG A 382 9.90 -13.66 -19.99
N ARG A 383 10.62 -12.55 -19.81
CA ARG A 383 11.69 -12.44 -18.80
C ARG A 383 11.18 -12.76 -17.39
N VAL A 384 9.96 -12.33 -17.06
CA VAL A 384 9.33 -12.65 -15.77
C VAL A 384 9.01 -14.15 -15.66
N PHE A 385 8.47 -14.76 -16.70
CA PHE A 385 8.15 -16.20 -16.70
C PHE A 385 9.40 -17.06 -16.60
N GLU A 386 10.46 -16.71 -17.32
CA GLU A 386 11.77 -17.37 -17.25
C GLU A 386 12.38 -17.24 -15.86
N PHE A 387 12.38 -16.02 -15.28
CA PHE A 387 12.87 -15.78 -13.93
C PHE A 387 12.13 -16.58 -12.85
N LEU A 388 10.81 -16.71 -13.01
CA LEU A 388 9.96 -17.52 -12.13
C LEU A 388 9.96 -19.01 -12.51
N GLN A 389 10.66 -19.40 -13.59
CA GLN A 389 10.73 -20.77 -14.11
C GLN A 389 9.34 -21.38 -14.37
N LEU A 390 8.44 -20.61 -14.96
CA LEU A 390 7.09 -21.06 -15.28
C LEU A 390 7.08 -21.89 -16.58
N GLY A 391 6.12 -22.81 -16.68
CA GLY A 391 5.93 -23.63 -17.88
C GLY A 391 5.58 -22.82 -19.13
N PRO A 392 5.73 -23.41 -20.32
CA PRO A 392 5.45 -22.75 -21.58
C PRO A 392 3.95 -22.41 -21.73
N LEU A 393 3.67 -21.27 -22.36
CA LEU A 393 2.31 -20.83 -22.66
C LEU A 393 1.90 -21.19 -24.09
N THR A 394 0.61 -21.41 -24.30
CA THR A 394 0.03 -21.42 -25.64
C THR A 394 0.06 -20.01 -26.23
N LEU A 395 0.12 -19.90 -27.57
CA LEU A 395 0.12 -18.60 -28.27
C LEU A 395 -1.10 -17.74 -27.89
N GLN A 396 -2.26 -18.38 -27.67
CA GLN A 396 -3.47 -17.69 -27.25
C GLN A 396 -3.33 -17.12 -25.84
N LYS A 397 -2.81 -17.88 -24.87
CA LYS A 397 -2.62 -17.35 -23.51
C LYS A 397 -1.53 -16.29 -23.42
N GLU A 398 -0.46 -16.43 -24.18
CA GLU A 398 0.52 -15.36 -24.31
C GLU A 398 -0.13 -14.08 -24.87
N ALA A 399 -1.00 -14.19 -25.87
CA ALA A 399 -1.73 -13.06 -26.42
C ALA A 399 -2.71 -12.44 -25.41
N ASP A 400 -3.47 -13.25 -24.66
CA ASP A 400 -4.39 -12.76 -23.63
C ASP A 400 -3.66 -11.94 -22.55
N ILE A 401 -2.48 -12.40 -22.13
CA ILE A 401 -1.66 -11.73 -21.12
C ILE A 401 -1.07 -10.42 -21.67
N THR A 402 -0.56 -10.44 -22.90
CA THR A 402 0.19 -9.31 -23.46
C THR A 402 -0.69 -8.23 -24.08
N LYS A 403 -1.87 -8.59 -24.60
CA LYS A 403 -2.84 -7.66 -25.23
C LYS A 403 -3.89 -7.12 -24.26
N SER A 404 -4.01 -7.67 -23.05
CA SER A 404 -4.97 -7.14 -22.07
C SER A 404 -4.64 -5.68 -21.73
N PRO A 405 -5.67 -4.83 -21.51
CA PRO A 405 -5.48 -3.39 -21.34
C PRO A 405 -4.58 -3.09 -20.13
N ALA A 406 -3.87 -1.96 -20.19
CA ALA A 406 -3.03 -1.56 -19.08
C ALA A 406 -3.86 -1.17 -17.84
N SER A 407 -3.46 -1.66 -16.68
CA SER A 407 -4.14 -1.35 -15.42
C SER A 407 -3.71 0.01 -14.86
N ASN A 408 -4.62 0.70 -14.17
CA ASN A 408 -4.36 1.98 -13.47
C ASN A 408 -3.74 3.08 -14.35
N THR A 409 -4.18 3.18 -15.60
CA THR A 409 -3.76 4.27 -16.50
C THR A 409 -4.24 5.63 -16.00
N ARG A 410 -3.51 6.69 -16.36
CA ARG A 410 -3.80 8.05 -15.92
C ARG A 410 -5.20 8.47 -16.39
N ARG A 411 -6.02 8.95 -15.45
CA ARG A 411 -7.37 9.50 -15.70
C ARG A 411 -7.30 10.67 -16.70
N PRO A 412 -8.31 10.87 -17.56
CA PRO A 412 -8.32 11.95 -18.55
C PRO A 412 -8.07 13.34 -17.94
N ALA A 413 -8.74 13.70 -16.85
CA ALA A 413 -8.55 14.99 -16.16
C ALA A 413 -7.09 15.24 -15.74
N ASN A 414 -6.35 14.19 -15.36
CA ASN A 414 -4.94 14.30 -15.00
C ASN A 414 -4.01 14.37 -16.21
N ARG A 415 -4.47 13.99 -17.42
CA ARG A 415 -3.70 14.17 -18.66
C ARG A 415 -3.75 15.63 -19.11
N ASN A 416 -4.88 16.29 -18.89
CA ASN A 416 -5.10 17.69 -19.26
C ASN A 416 -4.26 18.68 -18.45
N LEU A 417 -3.80 18.30 -17.25
CA LEU A 417 -2.88 19.10 -16.42
C LEU A 417 -1.51 19.31 -17.05
N GLY A 418 -1.14 18.51 -18.06
CA GLY A 418 0.13 18.65 -18.75
C GLY A 418 1.36 18.19 -17.94
N PRO A 419 2.57 18.53 -18.40
CA PRO A 419 3.81 18.27 -17.67
C PRO A 419 3.97 19.24 -16.49
N MET A 420 4.82 18.86 -15.52
CA MET A 420 5.21 19.76 -14.44
C MET A 420 6.00 20.97 -14.96
N LEU A 421 6.13 22.02 -14.14
CA LEU A 421 6.94 23.19 -14.47
C LEU A 421 8.40 22.79 -14.79
N PRO A 422 9.03 23.37 -15.84
CA PRO A 422 10.41 23.05 -16.22
C PRO A 422 11.41 23.25 -15.07
N ILE A 423 11.18 24.27 -14.24
CA ILE A 423 11.97 24.59 -13.06
C ILE A 423 11.91 23.46 -12.03
N THR A 424 10.71 22.96 -11.73
CA THR A 424 10.51 21.81 -10.82
C THR A 424 11.22 20.56 -11.33
N ARG A 425 11.10 20.30 -12.64
CA ARG A 425 11.80 19.19 -13.29
C ARG A 425 13.30 19.29 -13.09
N GLU A 426 13.90 20.45 -13.34
CA GLU A 426 15.34 20.63 -13.19
C GLU A 426 15.81 20.44 -11.74
N ILE A 427 15.08 20.98 -10.76
CA ILE A 427 15.37 20.81 -9.33
C ILE A 427 15.35 19.32 -8.95
N LEU A 428 14.30 18.60 -9.38
CA LEU A 428 14.17 17.17 -9.11
C LEU A 428 15.24 16.34 -9.82
N GLN A 429 15.57 16.65 -11.08
CA GLN A 429 16.67 16.01 -11.79
C GLN A 429 17.99 16.18 -11.04
N ARG A 430 18.31 17.39 -10.58
CA ARG A 430 19.50 17.64 -9.76
C ARG A 430 19.49 16.84 -8.45
N PHE A 431 18.34 16.76 -7.78
CA PHE A 431 18.18 16.01 -6.54
C PHE A 431 18.35 14.49 -6.75
N TYR A 432 17.73 13.90 -7.77
CA TYR A 432 17.78 12.45 -8.00
C TYR A 432 19.05 11.98 -8.73
N LYS A 433 19.78 12.87 -9.43
CA LYS A 433 20.98 12.55 -10.21
C LYS A 433 22.00 11.64 -9.49
N PRO A 434 22.49 11.95 -8.26
CA PRO A 434 23.45 11.07 -7.59
C PRO A 434 22.89 9.67 -7.32
N PHE A 435 21.60 9.56 -7.03
CA PHE A 435 20.93 8.29 -6.76
C PHE A 435 20.76 7.45 -8.03
N SER A 436 20.35 8.07 -9.16
CA SER A 436 20.23 7.39 -10.45
C SER A 436 21.59 6.96 -10.99
N GLN A 437 22.63 7.79 -10.83
CA GLN A 437 24.01 7.43 -11.18
C GLN A 437 24.49 6.22 -10.39
N ARG A 438 24.29 6.23 -9.06
CA ARG A 438 24.64 5.08 -8.23
C ARG A 438 23.82 3.85 -8.58
N LEU A 439 22.53 4.00 -8.89
CA LEU A 439 21.67 2.90 -9.31
C LEU A 439 22.19 2.24 -10.59
N ALA A 440 22.47 3.03 -11.62
CA ALA A 440 23.00 2.53 -12.88
C ALA A 440 24.35 1.81 -12.70
N GLN A 441 25.21 2.31 -11.81
CA GLN A 441 26.48 1.64 -11.46
C GLN A 441 26.24 0.30 -10.76
N VAL A 442 25.37 0.25 -9.74
CA VAL A 442 25.04 -0.98 -9.00
C VAL A 442 24.40 -2.02 -9.92
N LEU A 443 23.56 -1.58 -10.86
CA LEU A 443 22.89 -2.45 -11.82
C LEU A 443 23.72 -2.79 -13.06
N LYS A 444 24.82 -2.07 -13.28
CA LYS A 444 25.62 -2.11 -14.50
C LYS A 444 24.77 -1.90 -15.76
N ASP A 445 23.80 -0.98 -15.67
CA ASP A 445 22.86 -0.70 -16.73
C ASP A 445 22.59 0.81 -16.84
N PRO A 446 23.08 1.47 -17.92
CA PRO A 446 22.92 2.91 -18.10
C PRO A 446 21.46 3.34 -18.32
N ASN A 447 20.57 2.40 -18.64
CA ASN A 447 19.14 2.65 -18.82
C ASN A 447 18.45 3.15 -17.53
N PHE A 448 19.07 2.98 -16.36
CA PHE A 448 18.58 3.48 -15.07
C PHE A 448 19.12 4.87 -14.71
N LEU A 449 19.81 5.56 -15.63
CA LEU A 449 20.18 6.96 -15.44
C LEU A 449 18.95 7.88 -15.60
N TRP A 450 18.04 7.53 -16.51
CA TRP A 450 16.90 8.38 -16.91
C TRP A 450 17.32 9.83 -17.20
N MET A 451 18.44 9.99 -17.90
CA MET A 451 19.03 11.28 -18.29
C MET A 451 19.00 11.47 -19.79
#